data_AF-A0A0F9LPR9-F1
#
_entry.id   AF-A0A0F9LPR9-F1
#
_cell.length_a   1.000
_cell.length_b   1.000
_cell.length_c   1.000
_cell.angle_alpha   90.00
_cell.angle_beta   90.00
_cell.angle_gamma   90.00
#
_symmetry.space_group_name_H-M   'P 1'
#
loop_
_entity.id
_entity.type
_entity.pdbx_description
1 polymer ?
#
loop_
_entity_poly.entity_id
_entity_poly.type
_entity_poly.pdbx_seq_one_letter_code
_entity_poly.pdbx_strand_id
1 'polypeptide(L)'
;MTKQKVGLVLFWIAVIWTFLWGALGSVFVGSAFNNLTVAEVNQTMWAFAGPWFLLWAFGAPLGALVAGIGILLYSGAKGSTVWKYGIGIALAVFIGMASGALGHIPPLLGIGGTLILLFFMGILWLWAKERMALKDSSATAADLKLAGYVFMLIAAWFICGITSQPFMKVFEGEAPGSPIHIMIFLVLGWLFLFLSHYKSRQQQG
;
A
#
# COMPACT_ATOMS: atom_id res chain seq x y z
N MET A 1 -25.31 4.08 19.70
CA MET A 1 -24.30 4.91 18.99
C MET A 1 -24.65 4.91 17.50
N THR A 2 -24.67 6.05 16.81
CA THR A 2 -24.99 6.08 15.37
C THR A 2 -23.86 5.43 14.56
N LYS A 3 -24.18 4.80 13.41
CA LYS A 3 -23.18 4.15 12.54
C LYS A 3 -22.02 5.09 12.18
N GLN A 4 -22.31 6.37 12.02
CA GLN A 4 -21.29 7.40 11.73
C GLN A 4 -20.31 7.59 12.89
N LYS A 5 -20.79 7.69 14.12
CA LYS A 5 -19.93 7.81 15.31
C LYS A 5 -19.04 6.57 15.47
N VAL A 6 -19.59 5.37 15.26
CA VAL A 6 -18.81 4.12 15.27
C VAL A 6 -17.74 4.14 14.18
N GLY A 7 -18.09 4.51 12.95
CA GLY A 7 -17.14 4.60 11.84
C GLY A 7 -15.98 5.55 12.10
N LEU A 8 -16.26 6.72 12.67
CA LEU A 8 -15.24 7.71 13.03
C LEU A 8 -14.29 7.19 14.12
N VAL A 9 -14.84 6.51 15.14
CA VAL A 9 -14.03 5.89 16.20
C VAL A 9 -13.12 4.80 15.62
N LEU A 10 -13.65 3.93 14.77
CA LEU A 10 -12.88 2.87 14.09
C LEU A 10 -11.76 3.46 13.24
N PHE A 11 -12.04 4.52 12.48
CA PHE A 11 -11.05 5.21 11.68
C PHE A 11 -9.88 5.72 12.53
N TRP A 12 -10.15 6.45 13.61
CA TRP A 12 -9.09 6.99 14.46
C TRP A 12 -8.31 5.91 15.21
N ILE A 13 -8.97 4.86 15.70
CA ILE A 13 -8.29 3.69 16.28
C ILE A 13 -7.32 3.09 15.27
N ALA A 14 -7.76 2.90 14.03
CA ALA A 14 -6.95 2.32 12.96
C ALA A 14 -5.76 3.21 12.56
N VAL A 15 -5.96 4.53 12.52
CA VAL A 15 -4.89 5.51 12.29
C VAL A 15 -3.84 5.41 13.39
N ILE A 16 -4.24 5.51 14.66
CA ILE A 16 -3.33 5.42 15.80
C ILE A 16 -2.58 4.08 15.79
N TRP A 17 -3.30 2.98 15.57
CA TRP A 17 -2.71 1.64 15.46
C TRP A 17 -1.65 1.56 14.36
N THR A 18 -1.95 2.04 13.15
CA THR A 18 -1.04 2.01 12.00
C THR A 18 0.25 2.78 12.29
N PHE A 19 0.13 4.00 12.82
CA PHE A 19 1.30 4.83 13.16
C PHE A 19 2.10 4.25 14.32
N LEU A 20 1.42 3.72 15.34
CA LEU A 20 2.07 3.08 16.47
C LEU A 20 2.94 1.91 16.00
N TRP A 21 2.40 1.00 15.19
CA TRP A 21 3.17 -0.14 14.68
C TRP A 21 4.25 0.26 13.67
N GLY A 22 4.03 1.30 12.87
CA GLY A 22 5.08 1.85 12.00
C GLY A 22 6.27 2.41 12.80
N ALA A 23 5.99 3.15 13.88
CA ALA A 23 7.00 3.71 14.76
C ALA A 23 7.73 2.61 15.56
N LEU A 24 6.98 1.68 16.16
CA LEU A 24 7.55 0.54 16.89
C LEU A 24 8.44 -0.31 15.97
N GLY A 25 8.00 -0.55 14.74
CA GLY A 25 8.81 -1.21 13.72
C GLY A 25 10.14 -0.53 13.45
N SER A 26 10.09 0.79 13.24
CA SER A 26 11.27 1.57 12.90
C SER A 26 12.31 1.59 14.04
N VAL A 27 11.85 1.61 15.29
CA VAL A 27 12.74 1.68 16.47
C VAL A 27 13.22 0.31 16.91
N PHE A 28 12.30 -0.63 17.12
CA PHE A 28 12.61 -1.91 17.76
C PHE A 28 12.97 -3.00 16.76
N VAL A 29 12.14 -3.20 15.72
CA VAL A 29 12.39 -4.21 14.68
C VAL A 29 13.61 -3.82 13.86
N GLY A 30 13.72 -2.54 13.47
CA GLY A 30 14.89 -2.03 12.75
C GLY A 30 16.19 -2.25 13.52
N SER A 31 16.21 -1.96 14.83
CA SER A 31 17.39 -2.20 15.66
C SER A 31 17.74 -3.70 15.75
N ALA A 32 16.75 -4.56 16.00
CA ALA A 32 16.98 -6.00 16.05
C ALA A 32 17.51 -6.54 14.71
N PHE A 33 16.91 -6.14 13.59
CA PHE A 33 17.21 -6.71 12.27
C PHE A 33 18.53 -6.20 11.70
N ASN A 34 18.99 -5.02 12.12
CA ASN A 34 20.27 -4.47 11.69
C ASN A 34 21.46 -5.02 12.49
N ASN A 35 21.23 -5.52 13.72
CA ASN A 35 22.31 -5.88 14.64
C ASN A 35 22.36 -7.38 15.01
N LEU A 36 21.31 -8.15 14.73
CA LEU A 36 21.21 -9.56 15.10
C LEU A 36 21.11 -10.46 13.86
N THR A 37 21.66 -11.67 13.98
CA THR A 37 21.45 -12.75 13.02
C THR A 37 20.03 -13.30 13.10
N VAL A 38 19.58 -14.03 12.07
CA VAL A 38 18.26 -14.68 12.07
C VAL A 38 18.08 -15.63 13.26
N ALA A 39 19.13 -16.35 13.65
CA ALA A 39 19.10 -17.26 14.79
C ALA A 39 18.88 -16.50 16.11
N GLU A 40 19.55 -15.35 16.29
CA GLU A 40 19.40 -14.49 17.46
C GLU A 40 18.03 -13.80 17.47
N VAL A 41 17.55 -13.29 16.33
CA VAL A 41 16.20 -12.70 16.21
C VAL A 41 15.13 -13.70 16.66
N ASN A 42 15.26 -14.97 16.28
CA ASN A 42 14.33 -16.03 16.68
C ASN A 42 14.33 -16.36 18.19
N GLN A 43 15.34 -15.90 18.94
CA GLN A 43 15.38 -16.01 20.40
C GLN A 43 14.79 -14.77 21.11
N THR A 44 14.43 -13.74 20.36
CA THR A 44 13.79 -12.52 20.89
C THR A 44 12.27 -12.58 20.77
N MET A 45 11.59 -11.58 21.34
CA MET A 45 10.15 -11.38 21.12
C MET A 45 9.78 -11.15 19.65
N TRP A 46 10.75 -10.78 18.79
CA TRP A 46 10.57 -10.49 17.36
C TRP A 46 10.83 -11.69 16.44
N ALA A 47 10.81 -12.92 16.96
CA ALA A 47 10.91 -14.13 16.16
C ALA A 47 9.94 -14.09 14.96
N PHE A 48 10.37 -14.55 13.78
CA PHE A 48 9.61 -14.40 12.53
C PHE A 48 8.22 -15.06 12.53
N ALA A 49 8.05 -16.14 13.30
CA ALA A 49 6.75 -16.79 13.52
C ALA A 49 6.06 -16.35 14.82
N GLY A 50 6.68 -15.41 15.55
CA GLY A 50 6.21 -14.92 16.83
C GLY A 50 5.04 -13.94 16.69
N PRO A 51 4.17 -13.85 17.71
CA PRO A 51 2.97 -13.01 17.66
C PRO A 51 3.30 -11.52 17.47
N TRP A 52 4.41 -11.02 18.03
CA TRP A 52 4.81 -9.61 17.89
C TRP A 52 5.25 -9.26 16.48
N PHE A 53 6.02 -10.15 15.82
CA PHE A 53 6.40 -9.96 14.43
C PHE A 53 5.17 -9.96 13.53
N LEU A 54 4.23 -10.89 13.73
CA LEU A 54 2.99 -10.93 12.96
C LEU A 54 2.13 -9.67 13.20
N LEU A 55 1.98 -9.23 14.46
CA LEU A 55 1.25 -7.99 14.76
C LEU A 55 1.87 -6.77 14.10
N TRP A 56 3.19 -6.68 14.06
CA TRP A 56 3.90 -5.62 13.35
C TRP A 56 3.71 -5.73 11.82
N ALA A 57 4.00 -6.90 11.25
CA ALA A 57 3.93 -7.16 9.81
C ALA A 57 2.52 -6.92 9.25
N PHE A 58 1.47 -7.25 10.02
CA PHE A 58 0.07 -7.04 9.63
C PHE A 58 -0.54 -5.77 10.20
N GLY A 59 0.18 -5.03 11.04
CA GLY A 59 -0.34 -3.85 11.72
C GLY A 59 -0.82 -2.79 10.74
N ALA A 60 -0.02 -2.50 9.71
CA ALA A 60 -0.37 -1.51 8.70
C ALA A 60 -1.47 -2.01 7.72
N PRO A 61 -1.41 -3.22 7.14
CA PRO A 61 -2.50 -3.75 6.31
C PRO A 61 -3.85 -3.83 7.05
N LEU A 62 -3.86 -4.33 8.28
CA LEU A 62 -5.09 -4.41 9.09
C LEU A 62 -5.59 -3.02 9.47
N GLY A 63 -4.68 -2.11 9.85
CA GLY A 63 -5.01 -0.72 10.10
C GLY A 63 -5.66 -0.06 8.88
N ALA A 64 -5.08 -0.21 7.69
CA ALA A 64 -5.66 0.32 6.45
C ALA A 64 -7.06 -0.26 6.14
N LEU A 65 -7.25 -1.56 6.37
CA LEU A 65 -8.55 -2.23 6.21
C LEU A 65 -9.59 -1.64 7.17
N VAL A 66 -9.27 -1.56 8.46
CA VAL A 66 -10.18 -1.02 9.49
C VAL A 66 -10.46 0.46 9.25
N ALA A 67 -9.46 1.25 8.83
CA ALA A 67 -9.64 2.65 8.45
C ALA A 67 -10.61 2.79 7.27
N GLY A 68 -10.46 1.96 6.23
CA GLY A 68 -11.38 1.93 5.08
C GLY A 68 -12.81 1.57 5.48
N ILE A 69 -13.00 0.55 6.32
CA ILE A 69 -14.30 0.19 6.88
C ILE A 69 -14.89 1.34 7.70
N GLY A 70 -14.07 1.97 8.55
CA GLY A 70 -14.46 3.10 9.40
C GLY A 70 -14.96 4.28 8.58
N ILE A 71 -14.23 4.67 7.53
CA ILE A 71 -14.63 5.77 6.64
C ILE A 71 -15.88 5.44 5.83
N LEU A 72 -16.05 4.20 5.35
CA LEU A 72 -17.27 3.80 4.66
C LEU A 72 -18.51 3.86 5.58
N LEU A 73 -18.36 3.44 6.85
CA LEU A 73 -19.43 3.57 7.85
C LEU A 73 -19.72 5.04 8.18
N TYR A 74 -18.68 5.85 8.30
CA TYR A 74 -18.79 7.28 8.55
C TYR A 74 -19.49 8.01 7.39
N SER A 75 -19.18 7.66 6.14
CA SER A 75 -19.80 8.24 4.96
C SER A 75 -21.24 7.78 4.71
N GLY A 76 -21.80 6.89 5.55
CA GLY A 76 -23.14 6.36 5.38
C GLY A 76 -23.27 5.35 4.24
N ALA A 77 -22.18 4.69 3.84
CA ALA A 77 -22.22 3.67 2.80
C ALA A 77 -23.18 2.52 3.17
N LYS A 78 -23.79 1.88 2.16
CA LYS A 78 -24.64 0.71 2.35
C LYS A 78 -23.82 -0.41 3.00
N GLY A 79 -24.42 -1.15 3.94
CA GLY A 79 -23.73 -2.26 4.63
C GLY A 79 -23.14 -3.31 3.67
N SER A 80 -23.81 -3.58 2.55
CA SER A 80 -23.30 -4.46 1.49
C SER A 80 -22.04 -3.93 0.81
N THR A 81 -21.86 -2.61 0.71
CA THR A 81 -20.63 -1.99 0.16
C THR A 81 -19.48 -2.14 1.14
N VAL A 82 -19.74 -1.88 2.44
CA VAL A 82 -18.75 -2.09 3.52
C VAL A 82 -18.29 -3.55 3.56
N TRP A 83 -19.23 -4.49 3.45
CA TRP A 83 -18.95 -5.91 3.48
C TRP A 83 -18.13 -6.38 2.27
N LYS A 84 -18.49 -5.96 1.05
CA LYS A 84 -17.73 -6.27 -0.17
C LYS A 84 -16.30 -5.73 -0.12
N TYR A 85 -16.13 -4.49 0.35
CA TYR A 85 -14.81 -3.91 0.54
C TYR A 85 -13.99 -4.72 1.57
N GLY A 86 -14.59 -5.01 2.72
CA GLY A 86 -13.94 -5.77 3.80
C GLY A 86 -13.48 -7.15 3.36
N ILE A 87 -14.37 -7.94 2.74
CA ILE A 87 -14.04 -9.27 2.21
C ILE A 87 -12.98 -9.17 1.11
N GLY A 88 -13.13 -8.24 0.16
CA GLY A 88 -12.22 -8.12 -0.97
C GLY A 88 -10.78 -7.87 -0.53
N ILE A 89 -10.57 -6.92 0.38
CA ILE A 89 -9.24 -6.62 0.91
C ILE A 89 -8.71 -7.74 1.81
N ALA A 90 -9.55 -8.30 2.69
CA ALA A 90 -9.13 -9.41 3.56
C ALA A 90 -8.70 -10.65 2.73
N LEU A 91 -9.45 -10.97 1.67
CA LEU A 91 -9.11 -12.06 0.76
C LEU A 91 -7.81 -11.77 0.01
N ALA A 92 -7.60 -10.55 -0.47
CA ALA A 92 -6.36 -10.16 -1.14
C ALA A 92 -5.15 -10.29 -0.22
N VAL A 93 -5.25 -9.84 1.03
CA VAL A 93 -4.19 -10.00 2.04
C VAL A 93 -3.93 -11.49 2.32
N PHE A 94 -4.99 -12.28 2.53
CA PHE A 94 -4.86 -13.72 2.78
C PHE A 94 -4.17 -14.45 1.62
N ILE A 95 -4.57 -14.19 0.37
CA ILE A 95 -3.94 -14.76 -0.82
C ILE A 95 -2.47 -14.35 -0.89
N GLY A 96 -2.15 -13.08 -0.65
CA GLY A 96 -0.77 -12.59 -0.65
C GLY A 96 0.12 -13.23 0.44
N MET A 97 -0.46 -13.61 1.57
CA MET A 97 0.25 -14.35 2.61
C MET A 97 0.45 -15.81 2.24
N ALA A 98 -0.62 -16.47 1.78
CA ALA A 98 -0.60 -17.87 1.41
C ALA A 98 0.36 -18.13 0.23
N SER A 99 0.52 -17.16 -0.68
CA SER A 99 1.45 -17.26 -1.79
C SER A 99 2.92 -17.25 -1.38
N GLY A 100 3.26 -16.74 -0.19
CA GLY A 100 4.63 -16.78 0.34
C GLY A 100 5.19 -18.20 0.49
N ALA A 101 4.32 -19.20 0.67
CA ALA A 101 4.71 -20.61 0.75
C ALA A 101 5.09 -21.23 -0.61
N LEU A 102 4.76 -20.57 -1.73
CA LEU A 102 4.94 -21.10 -3.08
C LEU A 102 6.35 -20.86 -3.64
N GLY A 103 7.19 -20.09 -2.94
CA GLY A 103 8.53 -19.71 -3.42
C GLY A 103 8.49 -18.77 -4.63
N HIS A 104 9.63 -18.61 -5.29
CA HIS A 104 9.74 -17.72 -6.44
C HIS A 104 9.17 -18.35 -7.73
N ILE A 105 8.19 -17.69 -8.34
CA ILE A 105 7.56 -18.12 -9.60
C ILE A 105 7.80 -17.05 -10.68
N PRO A 106 8.86 -17.17 -11.51
CA PRO A 106 9.20 -16.15 -12.50
C PRO A 106 8.07 -15.80 -13.49
N PRO A 107 7.31 -16.77 -14.04
CA PRO A 107 6.21 -16.46 -14.96
C PRO A 107 5.12 -15.59 -14.33
N LEU A 108 4.84 -15.79 -13.04
CA LEU A 108 3.82 -15.02 -12.33
C LEU A 108 4.22 -13.54 -12.22
N LEU A 109 5.51 -13.27 -11.94
CA LEU A 109 6.03 -11.90 -11.91
C LEU A 109 6.01 -11.25 -13.30
N GLY A 110 6.37 -12.00 -14.35
CA GLY A 110 6.34 -11.49 -15.73
C GLY A 110 4.92 -11.15 -16.21
N ILE A 111 3.97 -12.06 -15.99
CA ILE A 111 2.55 -11.84 -16.32
C ILE A 111 1.99 -10.69 -15.48
N GLY A 112 2.27 -10.68 -14.17
CA GLY A 112 1.83 -9.63 -13.25
C GLY A 112 2.33 -8.24 -13.68
N GLY A 113 3.62 -8.12 -14.00
CA GLY A 113 4.20 -6.87 -14.50
C GLY A 113 3.56 -6.41 -15.82
N THR A 114 3.31 -7.33 -16.74
CA THR A 114 2.63 -7.03 -18.01
C THR A 114 1.20 -6.52 -17.77
N LEU A 115 0.45 -7.15 -16.87
CA LEU A 115 -0.91 -6.72 -16.52
C LEU A 115 -0.92 -5.34 -15.86
N ILE A 116 0.03 -5.04 -14.96
CA ILE A 116 0.18 -3.72 -14.34
C ILE A 116 0.37 -2.64 -15.43
N LEU A 117 1.26 -2.89 -16.40
CA LEU A 117 1.50 -1.96 -17.51
C LEU A 117 0.25 -1.77 -18.39
N LEU A 118 -0.46 -2.85 -18.72
CA LEU A 118 -1.70 -2.77 -19.50
C LEU A 118 -2.77 -1.96 -18.78
N PHE A 119 -2.96 -2.20 -17.47
CA PHE A 119 -3.92 -1.43 -16.67
C PHE A 119 -3.51 0.04 -16.57
N PHE A 120 -2.22 0.33 -16.41
CA PHE A 120 -1.75 1.71 -16.41
C PHE A 120 -1.98 2.41 -17.75
N MET A 121 -1.70 1.76 -18.88
CA MET A 121 -2.03 2.31 -20.21
C MET A 121 -3.54 2.54 -20.37
N GLY A 122 -4.37 1.61 -19.87
CA GLY A 122 -5.82 1.78 -19.81
C GLY A 122 -6.23 3.00 -18.97
N ILE A 123 -5.60 3.21 -17.81
CA ILE A 123 -5.81 4.39 -16.97
C ILE A 123 -5.43 5.67 -17.71
N LEU A 124 -4.28 5.72 -18.41
CA LEU A 124 -3.89 6.88 -19.22
C LEU A 124 -4.92 7.22 -20.29
N TRP A 125 -5.42 6.19 -20.98
CA TRP A 125 -6.43 6.37 -22.02
C TRP A 125 -7.76 6.91 -21.48
N LEU A 126 -8.26 6.32 -20.39
CA LEU A 126 -9.48 6.78 -19.73
C LEU A 126 -9.30 8.20 -19.18
N TRP A 127 -8.17 8.47 -18.54
CA TRP A 127 -7.83 9.79 -18.05
C TRP A 127 -7.79 10.84 -19.16
N ALA A 128 -7.18 10.53 -20.31
CA ALA A 128 -7.11 11.47 -21.43
C ALA A 128 -8.51 11.85 -21.92
N LYS A 129 -9.43 10.87 -22.03
CA LYS A 129 -10.83 11.11 -22.38
C LYS A 129 -11.54 12.00 -21.37
N GLU A 130 -11.39 11.72 -20.09
CA GLU A 130 -11.96 12.53 -19.01
C GLU A 130 -11.39 13.95 -19.05
N ARG A 131 -10.07 14.08 -19.18
CA ARG A 131 -9.35 15.35 -19.12
C ARG A 131 -9.73 16.32 -20.24
N MET A 132 -10.01 15.82 -21.45
CA MET A 132 -10.48 16.64 -22.57
C MET A 132 -11.85 17.28 -22.32
N ALA A 133 -12.67 16.70 -21.45
CA ALA A 133 -13.99 17.22 -21.12
C ALA A 133 -13.98 18.21 -19.93
N LEU A 134 -12.87 18.31 -19.18
CA LEU A 134 -12.76 19.15 -17.99
C LEU A 134 -12.26 20.57 -18.32
N LYS A 135 -12.78 21.55 -17.59
CA LYS A 135 -12.30 22.95 -17.59
C LYS A 135 -11.62 23.31 -16.26
N ASP A 136 -10.67 24.23 -16.33
CA ASP A 136 -10.05 24.95 -15.21
C ASP A 136 -9.62 24.07 -14.01
N SER A 137 -10.16 24.32 -12.81
CA SER A 137 -9.69 23.71 -11.58
C SER A 137 -9.95 22.20 -11.50
N SER A 138 -11.00 21.70 -12.16
CA SER A 138 -11.30 20.26 -12.21
C SER A 138 -10.24 19.50 -13.02
N ALA A 139 -9.67 20.18 -14.01
CA ALA A 139 -8.53 19.69 -14.77
C ALA A 139 -7.28 19.56 -13.89
N THR A 140 -7.00 20.52 -13.00
CA THR A 140 -5.87 20.42 -12.07
C THR A 140 -5.98 19.21 -11.13
N ALA A 141 -7.18 18.92 -10.60
CA ALA A 141 -7.37 17.74 -9.75
C ALA A 141 -7.11 16.44 -10.54
N ALA A 142 -7.57 16.36 -11.79
CA ALA A 142 -7.29 15.24 -12.67
C ALA A 142 -5.79 15.11 -13.00
N ASP A 143 -5.09 16.22 -13.26
CA ASP A 143 -3.65 16.25 -13.55
C ASP A 143 -2.84 15.75 -12.34
N LEU A 144 -3.19 16.17 -11.12
CA LEU A 144 -2.59 15.69 -9.87
C LEU A 144 -2.82 14.18 -9.67
N LYS A 145 -4.04 13.69 -9.99
CA LYS A 145 -4.35 12.26 -9.90
C LYS A 145 -3.47 11.43 -10.83
N LEU A 146 -3.28 11.90 -12.06
CA LEU A 146 -2.40 11.26 -13.03
C LEU A 146 -0.95 11.24 -12.53
N ALA A 147 -0.44 12.37 -12.05
CA ALA A 147 0.91 12.45 -11.48
C ALA A 147 1.09 11.41 -10.35
N GLY A 148 0.10 11.29 -9.46
CA GLY A 148 0.05 10.27 -8.42
C GLY A 148 0.20 8.85 -8.97
N TYR A 149 -0.58 8.48 -9.98
CA TYR A 149 -0.48 7.16 -10.62
C TYR A 149 0.84 6.91 -11.34
N VAL A 150 1.43 7.93 -11.99
CA VAL A 150 2.75 7.82 -12.61
C VAL A 150 3.81 7.51 -11.56
N PHE A 151 3.83 8.23 -10.44
CA PHE A 151 4.77 7.96 -9.35
C PHE A 151 4.57 6.58 -8.73
N MET A 152 3.32 6.11 -8.58
CA MET A 152 3.03 4.75 -8.11
C MET A 152 3.55 3.68 -9.08
N LEU A 153 3.41 3.90 -10.40
CA LEU A 153 3.96 2.97 -11.38
C LEU A 153 5.48 2.93 -11.32
N ILE A 154 6.14 4.10 -11.25
CA ILE A 154 7.60 4.17 -11.15
C ILE A 154 8.07 3.46 -9.86
N ALA A 155 7.40 3.70 -8.73
CA ALA A 155 7.68 2.99 -7.50
C ALA A 155 7.51 1.47 -7.66
N ALA A 156 6.41 1.01 -8.27
CA ALA A 156 6.16 -0.41 -8.52
C ALA A 156 7.25 -1.04 -9.40
N TRP A 157 7.72 -0.33 -10.44
CA TRP A 157 8.81 -0.78 -11.30
C TRP A 157 10.09 -1.05 -10.49
N PHE A 158 10.50 -0.10 -9.67
CA PHE A 158 11.70 -0.24 -8.85
C PHE A 158 11.55 -1.28 -7.73
N ILE A 159 10.37 -1.37 -7.10
CA ILE A 159 10.05 -2.41 -6.12
C ILE A 159 10.23 -3.78 -6.77
N CYS A 160 9.53 -4.05 -7.88
CA CYS A 160 9.62 -5.33 -8.58
C CYS A 160 11.05 -5.66 -9.02
N GLY A 161 11.79 -4.65 -9.50
CA GLY A 161 13.20 -4.79 -9.88
C GLY A 161 14.06 -5.23 -8.71
N ILE A 162 14.07 -4.48 -7.60
CA ILE A 162 14.90 -4.79 -6.43
C ILE A 162 14.49 -6.11 -5.78
N THR A 163 13.19 -6.36 -5.59
CA THR A 163 12.73 -7.58 -4.93
C THR A 163 12.95 -8.85 -5.77
N SER A 164 13.21 -8.71 -7.07
CA SER A 164 13.55 -9.86 -7.93
C SER A 164 15.04 -10.17 -7.98
N GLN A 165 15.92 -9.24 -7.60
CA GLN A 165 17.38 -9.43 -7.63
C GLN A 165 17.87 -10.68 -6.90
N PRO A 166 17.38 -11.01 -5.69
CA PRO A 166 17.82 -12.22 -4.98
C PRO A 166 17.58 -13.54 -5.73
N PHE A 167 16.74 -13.52 -6.77
CA PHE A 167 16.41 -14.70 -7.57
C PHE A 167 17.15 -14.73 -8.92
N MET A 168 18.04 -13.77 -9.18
CA MET A 168 18.77 -13.63 -10.43
C MET A 168 20.27 -13.86 -10.21
N LYS A 169 20.83 -14.84 -10.92
CA LYS A 169 22.26 -15.22 -10.80
C LYS A 169 23.25 -14.08 -11.03
N VAL A 170 22.90 -13.10 -11.85
CA VAL A 170 23.78 -11.95 -12.16
C VAL A 170 24.00 -11.02 -10.94
N PHE A 171 23.13 -11.09 -9.93
CA PHE A 171 23.24 -10.30 -8.70
C PHE A 171 23.67 -11.15 -7.49
N GLU A 172 24.13 -12.38 -7.72
CA GLU A 172 24.58 -13.26 -6.64
C GLU A 172 25.84 -12.68 -5.97
N GLY A 173 25.77 -12.51 -4.65
CA GLY A 173 26.87 -11.92 -3.86
C GLY A 173 26.90 -10.38 -3.85
N GLU A 174 26.04 -9.71 -4.61
CA GLU A 174 25.93 -8.25 -4.62
C GLU A 174 25.06 -7.75 -3.48
N ALA A 175 25.44 -6.61 -2.89
CA ALA A 175 24.60 -5.96 -1.88
C ALA A 175 23.35 -5.37 -2.54
N PRO A 176 22.16 -5.47 -1.91
CA PRO A 176 20.94 -4.89 -2.46
C PRO A 176 21.07 -3.37 -2.58
N GLY A 177 20.56 -2.83 -3.68
CA GLY A 177 20.52 -1.38 -3.90
C GLY A 177 19.66 -0.66 -2.85
N SER A 178 19.99 0.60 -2.58
CA SER A 178 19.24 1.42 -1.62
C SER A 178 17.80 1.68 -2.08
N PRO A 179 16.77 1.43 -1.23
CA PRO A 179 15.37 1.65 -1.59
C PRO A 179 14.91 3.12 -1.43
N ILE A 180 15.82 4.07 -1.20
CA ILE A 180 15.47 5.47 -0.94
C ILE A 180 14.61 6.08 -2.07
N HIS A 181 14.95 5.79 -3.33
CA HIS A 181 14.19 6.30 -4.47
C HIS A 181 12.76 5.73 -4.52
N ILE A 182 12.56 4.45 -4.15
CA ILE A 182 11.22 3.86 -4.01
C ILE A 182 10.40 4.66 -3.00
N MET A 183 10.97 4.98 -1.84
CA MET A 183 10.28 5.74 -0.79
C MET A 183 9.92 7.15 -1.26
N ILE A 184 10.83 7.84 -1.97
CA ILE A 184 10.56 9.16 -2.56
C ILE A 184 9.37 9.08 -3.52
N PHE A 185 9.37 8.12 -4.44
CA PHE A 185 8.28 7.97 -5.41
C PHE A 185 6.95 7.57 -4.75
N LEU A 186 6.95 6.70 -3.76
CA LEU A 186 5.73 6.35 -3.00
C LEU A 186 5.15 7.57 -2.27
N VAL A 187 6.00 8.34 -1.58
CA VAL A 187 5.57 9.56 -0.86
C VAL A 187 5.00 10.58 -1.82
N LEU A 188 5.68 10.86 -2.94
CA LEU A 188 5.17 11.76 -3.96
C LEU A 188 3.86 11.25 -4.56
N GLY A 189 3.76 9.95 -4.87
CA GLY A 189 2.55 9.33 -5.38
C GLY A 189 1.36 9.54 -4.44
N TRP A 190 1.52 9.23 -3.16
CA TRP A 190 0.46 9.43 -2.16
C TRP A 190 0.13 10.92 -1.94
N LEU A 191 1.13 11.80 -1.95
CA LEU A 191 0.94 13.24 -1.84
C LEU A 191 0.08 13.78 -3.00
N PHE A 192 0.41 13.42 -4.24
CA PHE A 192 -0.34 13.87 -5.41
C PHE A 192 -1.77 13.33 -5.44
N LEU A 193 -1.99 12.07 -5.04
CA LEU A 193 -3.34 11.51 -4.88
C LEU A 193 -4.13 12.25 -3.80
N PHE A 194 -3.51 12.55 -2.65
CA PHE A 194 -4.13 13.34 -1.59
C PHE A 194 -4.51 14.74 -2.07
N LEU A 195 -3.59 15.45 -2.73
CA LEU A 195 -3.83 16.79 -3.27
C LEU A 195 -4.93 16.80 -4.33
N SER A 196 -4.99 15.77 -5.18
CA SER A 196 -6.09 15.56 -6.14
C SER A 196 -7.44 15.50 -5.43
N HIS A 197 -7.57 14.65 -4.40
CA HIS A 197 -8.82 14.53 -3.63
C HIS A 197 -9.18 15.82 -2.89
N TYR A 198 -8.19 16.48 -2.28
CA TYR A 198 -8.38 17.75 -1.59
C TYR A 198 -8.90 18.83 -2.55
N LYS A 199 -8.29 18.96 -3.74
CA LYS A 199 -8.68 19.96 -4.74
C LYS A 199 -10.05 19.67 -5.33
N SER A 200 -10.38 18.41 -5.58
CA SER A 200 -11.71 18.01 -6.05
C SER A 200 -12.81 18.33 -5.03
N ARG A 201 -12.53 18.21 -3.73
CA ARG A 201 -13.51 18.54 -2.67
C ARG A 201 -13.78 20.05 -2.56
N GLN A 202 -12.77 20.90 -2.75
CA GLN A 202 -12.94 22.36 -2.75
C GLN A 202 -13.88 22.87 -3.86
N GLN A 203 -14.22 22.03 -4.84
CA GLN A 203 -15.08 22.39 -5.97
C GLN A 203 -16.55 21.97 -5.77
N GLN A 204 -16.81 21.09 -4.80
CA GLN A 204 -18.16 20.54 -4.55
C GLN A 204 -18.90 21.25 -3.40
N GLY A 205 -18.21 22.11 -2.64
CA GLY A 205 -18.77 22.91 -1.56
C GLY A 205 -18.66 24.38 -1.88
#